data_AF-A0A1E3L8Q8-F1
#
_entry.id   AF-A0A1E3L8Q8-F1
#
_cell.length_a   1.000
_cell.length_b   1.000
_cell.length_c   1.000
_cell.angle_alpha   90.00
_cell.angle_beta   90.00
_cell.angle_gamma   90.00
#
_symmetry.space_group_name_H-M   'P 1'
#
loop_
_entity.id
_entity.type
_entity.pdbx_description
1 polymer ?
#
loop_
_entity_poly.entity_id
_entity_poly.type
_entity_poly.pdbx_seq_one_letter_code
_entity_poly.pdbx_strand_id
1 'polypeptide(L)'
;MKPVQPLGEEKVFKDPVHNYIHVQDRLIWTLINTPEFQRLRRIRQLGTSYLTFHGAEHSRFSHSLGVYEITRRIISQFERGGFEDWPREESLVALCAALLHDLGHGPFSHSIEEAFDMDHEEWTCRILLGDTEVNRVLEEAENGLAERVASVIRKDYEKKIVVNLVSSPLDADRMDYLLRDAYFTGVNYGTIDVDRILRMLRPHNGRVVVKESGMHAIEDYLMARYQMYWQVYFHPVTRSSDIVLKQIFRRAKELFDEGFDFKFLPYPLPELFKGDIQVGDYLLLDEALVQTAFMQWTREDDDILADVCHRFMQRKLYKYVETDLIDKQTISSIRSEFARVGLHPDYDLEIDFPTDLPYDVFRPGDPKKEKQILLLDRQNRIQEISEVSDIVRSISGIHRGRYHLYYPQDKLEKVIHQLSEEVAAIFENKINPPQMEFEI
;
A
#
# COMPACT_ATOMS: atom_id res chain seq x y z
N MET A 1 13.29 29.57 16.05
CA MET A 1 12.70 29.25 14.74
C MET A 1 13.01 30.39 13.79
N LYS A 2 13.72 30.13 12.69
CA LYS A 2 13.68 31.06 11.55
C LYS A 2 12.24 31.03 11.01
N PRO A 3 11.61 32.16 10.73
CA PRO A 3 10.27 32.16 10.17
C PRO A 3 10.28 31.39 8.84
N VAL A 4 9.28 30.52 8.66
CA VAL A 4 8.96 29.90 7.37
C VAL A 4 9.00 30.97 6.30
N GLN A 5 9.85 30.81 5.28
CA GLN A 5 9.88 31.76 4.17
C GLN A 5 8.73 31.41 3.22
N PRO A 6 7.67 32.23 3.15
CA PRO A 6 6.59 31.99 2.21
C PRO A 6 7.13 32.11 0.78
N LEU A 7 6.55 31.34 -0.13
CA LEU A 7 6.76 31.58 -1.56
C LEU A 7 6.25 32.98 -1.93
N GLY A 8 6.92 33.63 -2.88
CA GLY A 8 6.47 34.93 -3.41
C GLY A 8 5.10 34.86 -4.09
N GLU A 9 4.68 33.67 -4.52
CA GLU A 9 3.39 33.35 -5.09
C GLU A 9 3.05 31.88 -4.76
N GLU A 10 1.80 31.61 -4.38
CA GLU A 10 1.31 30.25 -4.15
C GLU A 10 1.46 29.40 -5.43
N LYS A 11 2.01 28.19 -5.28
CA LYS A 11 2.08 27.23 -6.37
C LYS A 11 0.93 26.24 -6.24
N VAL A 12 0.30 25.94 -7.37
CA VAL A 12 -0.87 25.07 -7.41
C VAL A 12 -0.65 23.95 -8.41
N PHE A 13 -0.82 22.70 -7.98
CA PHE A 13 -0.89 21.56 -8.88
C PHE A 13 -2.34 21.20 -9.18
N LYS A 14 -2.65 20.90 -10.43
CA LYS A 14 -3.95 20.31 -10.79
C LYS A 14 -3.95 18.86 -10.35
N ASP A 15 -4.97 18.47 -9.59
CA ASP A 15 -5.16 17.09 -9.14
C ASP A 15 -6.62 16.67 -9.37
N PRO A 16 -6.88 15.46 -9.92
CA PRO A 16 -8.24 15.04 -10.24
C PRO A 16 -9.08 14.67 -9.01
N VAL A 17 -8.46 14.37 -7.88
CA VAL A 17 -9.12 13.93 -6.64
C VAL A 17 -9.46 15.13 -5.76
N HIS A 18 -8.48 16.00 -5.51
CA HIS A 18 -8.61 17.17 -4.63
C HIS A 18 -8.87 18.47 -5.37
N ASN A 19 -9.04 18.41 -6.70
CA ASN A 19 -9.10 19.53 -7.64
C ASN A 19 -7.79 20.32 -7.78
N TYR A 20 -7.18 20.71 -6.66
CA TYR A 20 -5.97 21.51 -6.57
C TYR A 20 -5.17 21.17 -5.30
N ILE A 21 -3.85 21.05 -5.45
CA ILE A 21 -2.90 20.94 -4.33
C ILE A 21 -2.21 22.29 -4.16
N HIS A 22 -2.27 22.88 -2.97
CA HIS A 22 -1.79 24.24 -2.71
C HIS A 22 -0.47 24.22 -1.94
N VAL A 23 0.57 24.80 -2.53
CA VAL A 23 1.91 24.87 -1.93
C VAL A 23 2.28 26.33 -1.68
N GLN A 24 2.32 26.71 -0.42
CA GLN A 24 2.65 28.07 0.05
C GLN A 24 4.06 28.15 0.67
N ASP A 25 4.56 27.01 1.15
CA ASP A 25 5.82 26.90 1.87
C ASP A 25 6.98 26.60 0.92
N ARG A 26 8.08 27.35 1.04
CA ARG A 26 9.28 27.18 0.20
C ARG A 26 10.01 25.87 0.44
N LEU A 27 10.07 25.39 1.69
CA LEU A 27 10.64 24.08 2.01
C LEU A 27 9.85 22.97 1.32
N ILE A 28 8.53 22.97 1.45
CA ILE A 28 7.66 21.99 0.78
C ILE A 28 7.88 22.01 -0.74
N TRP A 29 7.90 23.20 -1.35
CA TRP A 29 8.19 23.31 -2.79
C TRP A 29 9.57 22.75 -3.16
N THR A 30 10.58 22.96 -2.32
CA THR A 30 11.93 22.44 -2.56
C THR A 30 11.96 20.92 -2.43
N LEU A 31 11.34 20.36 -1.38
CA LEU A 31 11.20 18.92 -1.17
C LEU A 31 10.51 18.23 -2.35
N ILE A 32 9.43 18.80 -2.88
CA ILE A 32 8.73 18.26 -4.05
C ILE A 32 9.68 18.14 -5.26
N ASN A 33 10.66 19.03 -5.39
CA ASN A 33 11.58 19.05 -6.53
C ASN A 33 12.84 18.20 -6.35
N THR A 34 13.04 17.56 -5.19
CA THR A 34 14.17 16.66 -4.94
C THR A 34 14.09 15.40 -5.83
N PRO A 35 15.23 14.82 -6.24
CA PRO A 35 15.25 13.61 -7.07
C PRO A 35 14.57 12.42 -6.39
N GLU A 36 14.71 12.28 -5.07
CA GLU A 36 14.11 11.19 -4.29
C GLU A 36 12.58 11.27 -4.33
N PHE A 37 12.01 12.48 -4.24
CA PHE A 37 10.56 12.66 -4.35
C PHE A 37 10.07 12.52 -5.80
N GLN A 38 10.80 13.06 -6.78
CA GLN A 38 10.45 12.95 -8.20
C GLN A 38 10.46 11.49 -8.71
N ARG A 39 11.27 10.62 -8.10
CA ARG A 39 11.27 9.17 -8.35
C ARG A 39 9.89 8.54 -8.16
N LEU A 40 9.10 9.02 -7.20
CA LEU A 40 7.78 8.46 -6.92
C LEU A 40 6.79 8.57 -8.11
N ARG A 41 7.11 9.36 -9.15
CA ARG A 41 6.33 9.39 -10.40
C ARG A 41 6.42 8.09 -11.20
N ARG A 42 7.48 7.31 -10.99
CA ARG A 42 7.81 6.07 -11.71
C ARG A 42 7.46 4.81 -10.92
N ILE A 43 6.75 4.98 -9.80
CA ILE A 43 6.31 3.92 -8.90
C ILE A 43 4.80 4.07 -8.76
N ARG A 44 4.05 3.03 -9.14
CA ARG A 44 2.59 3.02 -9.05
C ARG A 44 2.14 2.85 -7.61
N GLN A 45 1.01 3.45 -7.27
CA GLN A 45 0.41 3.33 -5.94
C GLN A 45 -0.06 1.90 -5.67
N LEU A 46 -0.82 1.33 -6.61
CA LEU A 46 -1.51 0.04 -6.44
C LEU A 46 -0.74 -1.16 -7.02
N GLY A 47 0.58 -1.03 -7.19
CA GLY A 47 1.46 -2.12 -7.63
C GLY A 47 0.95 -2.81 -8.90
N THR A 48 0.56 -4.09 -8.79
CA THR A 48 0.10 -4.88 -9.95
C THR A 48 -1.37 -4.69 -10.32
N SER A 49 -2.13 -3.90 -9.56
CA SER A 49 -3.58 -3.74 -9.74
C SER A 49 -3.98 -3.18 -11.11
N TYR A 50 -3.09 -2.50 -11.83
CA TYR A 50 -3.33 -2.06 -13.20
C TYR A 50 -3.62 -3.23 -14.18
N LEU A 51 -3.20 -4.45 -13.82
CA LEU A 51 -3.53 -5.66 -14.58
C LEU A 51 -4.98 -6.10 -14.37
N THR A 52 -5.65 -5.68 -13.30
CA THR A 52 -7.09 -5.92 -13.07
C THR A 52 -7.91 -4.68 -13.43
N PHE A 53 -7.51 -3.52 -12.89
CA PHE A 53 -8.15 -2.23 -13.07
C PHE A 53 -7.24 -1.36 -13.94
N HIS A 54 -7.42 -1.41 -15.25
CA HIS A 54 -6.51 -0.75 -16.21
C HIS A 54 -6.38 0.78 -16.04
N GLY A 55 -7.26 1.44 -15.27
CA GLY A 55 -7.14 2.84 -14.89
C GLY A 55 -6.23 3.11 -13.68
N ALA A 56 -5.86 2.09 -12.90
CA ALA A 56 -5.04 2.17 -11.68
C ALA A 56 -3.55 2.42 -11.97
N GLU A 57 -3.28 3.46 -12.74
CA GLU A 57 -1.96 3.87 -13.25
C GLU A 57 -1.38 5.06 -12.46
N HIS A 58 -2.07 5.51 -11.40
CA HIS A 58 -1.62 6.63 -10.59
C HIS A 58 -0.37 6.28 -9.78
N SER A 59 0.46 7.30 -9.59
CA SER A 59 1.78 7.17 -8.97
C SER A 59 1.77 7.56 -7.50
N ARG A 60 2.73 7.04 -6.74
CA ARG A 60 2.97 7.44 -5.35
C ARG A 60 3.22 8.94 -5.22
N PHE A 61 3.83 9.58 -6.22
CA PHE A 61 3.99 11.04 -6.26
C PHE A 61 2.67 11.79 -6.11
N SER A 62 1.63 11.35 -6.85
CA SER A 62 0.31 12.00 -6.79
C SER A 62 -0.39 11.76 -5.46
N HIS A 63 -0.22 10.56 -4.90
CA HIS A 63 -0.72 10.21 -3.58
C HIS A 63 -0.06 11.06 -2.49
N SER A 64 1.28 11.11 -2.43
CA SER A 64 2.01 11.92 -1.45
C SER A 64 1.64 13.41 -1.48
N LEU A 65 1.40 13.98 -2.67
CA LEU A 65 0.87 15.35 -2.80
C LEU A 65 -0.54 15.50 -2.24
N GLY A 66 -1.40 14.49 -2.43
CA GLY A 66 -2.75 14.47 -1.90
C GLY A 66 -2.79 14.33 -0.38
N VAL A 67 -1.95 13.46 0.20
CA VAL A 67 -1.76 13.33 1.65
C VAL A 67 -1.32 14.67 2.25
N TYR A 68 -0.32 15.32 1.63
CA TYR A 68 0.08 16.68 1.98
C TYR A 68 -1.09 17.68 1.97
N GLU A 69 -1.91 17.71 0.93
CA GLU A 69 -3.05 18.63 0.83
C GLU A 69 -4.09 18.36 1.91
N ILE A 70 -4.43 17.10 2.17
CA ILE A 70 -5.37 16.74 3.23
C ILE A 70 -4.82 17.21 4.59
N THR A 71 -3.56 16.91 4.92
CA THR A 71 -2.93 17.38 6.16
C THR A 71 -2.94 18.91 6.26
N ARG A 72 -2.61 19.63 5.19
CA ARG A 72 -2.67 21.10 5.12
C ARG A 72 -4.07 21.63 5.41
N ARG A 73 -5.10 21.01 4.87
CA ARG A 73 -6.50 21.39 5.11
C ARG A 73 -6.93 21.13 6.56
N ILE A 74 -6.49 20.03 7.17
CA ILE A 74 -6.72 19.74 8.59
C ILE A 74 -6.09 20.82 9.46
N ILE A 75 -4.79 21.09 9.27
CA ILE A 75 -4.04 22.09 10.04
C ILE A 75 -4.68 23.48 9.88
N SER A 76 -5.02 23.88 8.64
CA SER A 76 -5.69 25.15 8.39
C SER A 76 -7.06 25.25 9.08
N GLN A 77 -7.79 24.14 9.21
CA GLN A 77 -9.04 24.10 9.96
C GLN A 77 -8.80 24.22 11.47
N PHE A 78 -7.76 23.58 12.00
CA PHE A 78 -7.38 23.69 13.41
C PHE A 78 -6.98 25.12 13.78
N GLU A 79 -6.13 25.74 12.96
CA GLU A 79 -5.63 27.09 13.20
C GLU A 79 -6.73 28.15 13.09
N ARG A 80 -7.58 28.09 12.06
CA ARG A 80 -8.73 29.00 11.91
C ARG A 80 -9.78 28.81 13.00
N GLY A 81 -9.93 27.59 13.50
CA GLY A 81 -10.83 27.28 14.60
C GLY A 81 -10.32 27.78 15.96
N GLY A 82 -9.05 28.19 16.05
CA GLY A 82 -8.46 28.71 17.28
C GLY A 82 -8.32 27.64 18.38
N PHE A 83 -8.19 26.36 18.02
CA PHE A 83 -8.04 25.31 19.03
C PHE A 83 -6.65 25.36 19.69
N GLU A 84 -6.62 25.52 21.02
CA GLU A 84 -5.39 25.61 21.80
C GLU A 84 -4.61 24.29 21.85
N ASP A 85 -5.32 23.16 21.72
CA ASP A 85 -4.74 21.81 21.73
C ASP A 85 -3.89 21.49 20.48
N TRP A 86 -3.93 22.32 19.43
CA TRP A 86 -3.07 22.18 18.26
C TRP A 86 -1.74 22.95 18.45
N PRO A 87 -0.59 22.26 18.53
CA PRO A 87 0.72 22.92 18.62
C PRO A 87 1.11 23.48 17.24
N ARG A 88 0.84 24.77 17.02
CA ARG A 88 1.02 25.43 15.71
C ARG A 88 2.45 25.36 15.18
N GLU A 89 3.42 25.31 16.08
CA GLU A 89 4.84 25.14 15.78
C GLU A 89 5.17 23.80 15.10
N GLU A 90 4.29 22.79 15.22
CA GLU A 90 4.47 21.47 14.61
C GLU A 90 3.93 21.37 13.18
N SER A 91 3.28 22.43 12.68
CA SER A 91 2.65 22.42 11.36
C SER A 91 3.62 22.05 10.25
N LEU A 92 4.86 22.58 10.29
CA LEU A 92 5.85 22.30 9.27
C LEU A 92 6.30 20.83 9.29
N VAL A 93 6.53 20.26 10.47
CA VAL A 93 6.92 18.86 10.63
C VAL A 93 5.80 17.94 10.14
N ALA A 94 4.55 18.23 10.51
CA ALA A 94 3.39 17.48 10.05
C ALA A 94 3.25 17.50 8.52
N LEU A 95 3.45 18.66 7.88
CA LEU A 95 3.40 18.78 6.42
C LEU A 95 4.55 18.06 5.72
N CYS A 96 5.77 18.14 6.27
CA CYS A 96 6.92 17.41 5.73
C CYS A 96 6.74 15.89 5.86
N ALA A 97 6.28 15.42 7.02
CA ALA A 97 5.99 13.99 7.24
C ALA A 97 4.87 13.49 6.33
N ALA A 98 3.78 14.25 6.18
CA ALA A 98 2.70 13.92 5.26
C ALA A 98 3.19 13.81 3.80
N LEU A 99 4.03 14.76 3.36
CA LEU A 99 4.60 14.72 2.02
C LEU A 99 5.55 13.53 1.82
N LEU A 100 6.38 13.20 2.82
CA LEU A 100 7.51 12.27 2.66
C LEU A 100 7.25 10.85 3.18
N HIS A 101 6.05 10.55 3.72
CA HIS A 101 5.77 9.26 4.37
C HIS A 101 6.07 8.04 3.49
N ASP A 102 5.83 8.19 2.18
CA ASP A 102 5.94 7.14 1.17
C ASP A 102 7.26 7.13 0.38
N LEU A 103 8.24 7.94 0.79
CA LEU A 103 9.50 8.13 0.05
C LEU A 103 10.31 6.83 -0.11
N GLY A 104 10.19 5.95 0.89
CA GLY A 104 10.86 4.66 0.99
C GLY A 104 10.23 3.52 0.22
N HIS A 105 9.13 3.72 -0.51
CA HIS A 105 8.57 2.63 -1.31
C HIS A 105 9.41 2.32 -2.55
N GLY A 106 9.51 1.03 -2.86
CA GLY A 106 10.13 0.48 -4.06
C GLY A 106 9.11 0.18 -5.17
N PRO A 107 9.57 -0.25 -6.35
CA PRO A 107 8.69 -0.68 -7.44
C PRO A 107 7.81 -1.86 -7.00
N PHE A 108 6.52 -1.80 -7.32
CA PHE A 108 5.51 -2.77 -6.87
C PHE A 108 5.36 -2.94 -5.34
N SER A 109 6.06 -2.11 -4.56
CA SER A 109 5.87 -1.87 -3.12
C SER A 109 5.77 -3.15 -2.27
N HIS A 110 4.59 -3.55 -1.79
CA HIS A 110 4.46 -4.72 -0.92
C HIS A 110 5.02 -6.01 -1.52
N SER A 111 4.96 -6.16 -2.85
CA SER A 111 5.49 -7.36 -3.50
C SER A 111 7.02 -7.46 -3.43
N ILE A 112 7.75 -6.33 -3.49
CA ILE A 112 9.21 -6.32 -3.31
C ILE A 112 9.59 -6.40 -1.83
N GLU A 113 8.81 -5.74 -0.96
CA GLU A 113 8.97 -5.79 0.50
C GLU A 113 8.89 -7.23 1.03
N GLU A 114 7.87 -7.99 0.64
CA GLU A 114 7.73 -9.38 1.04
C GLU A 114 8.81 -10.30 0.44
N ALA A 115 9.25 -10.05 -0.80
CA ALA A 115 10.25 -10.89 -1.47
C ALA A 115 11.67 -10.71 -0.89
N PHE A 116 11.97 -9.53 -0.34
CA PHE A 116 13.31 -9.17 0.17
C PHE A 116 13.34 -8.82 1.66
N ASP A 117 12.25 -9.03 2.39
CA ASP A 117 12.09 -8.70 3.82
C ASP A 117 12.44 -7.23 4.12
N MET A 118 11.91 -6.32 3.31
CA MET A 118 12.14 -4.87 3.42
C MET A 118 10.94 -4.16 4.02
N ASP A 119 11.18 -3.11 4.80
CA ASP A 119 10.15 -2.22 5.33
C ASP A 119 10.29 -0.82 4.71
N HIS A 120 9.25 -0.34 4.02
CA HIS A 120 9.28 0.98 3.40
C HIS A 120 9.35 2.12 4.43
N GLU A 121 8.83 1.97 5.65
CA GLU A 121 8.96 2.98 6.71
C GLU A 121 10.44 3.10 7.14
N GLU A 122 11.15 1.98 7.23
CA GLU A 122 12.59 1.95 7.49
C GLU A 122 13.36 2.61 6.33
N TRP A 123 13.02 2.29 5.09
CA TRP A 123 13.63 2.91 3.91
C TRP A 123 13.36 4.41 3.83
N THR A 124 12.15 4.86 4.16
CA THR A 124 11.81 6.28 4.27
C THR A 124 12.78 6.94 5.26
N CYS A 125 13.00 6.34 6.44
CA CYS A 125 13.94 6.87 7.42
C CYS A 125 15.40 6.85 6.92
N ARG A 126 15.84 5.79 6.25
CA ARG A 126 17.18 5.71 5.65
C ARG A 126 17.40 6.79 4.61
N ILE A 127 16.39 7.14 3.81
CA ILE A 127 16.47 8.22 2.82
C ILE A 127 16.48 9.58 3.53
N LEU A 128 15.61 9.78 4.53
CA LEU A 128 15.53 11.03 5.30
C LEU A 128 16.82 11.34 6.07
N LEU A 129 17.52 10.32 6.58
CA LEU A 129 18.70 10.45 7.44
C LEU A 129 20.03 10.15 6.72
N GLY A 130 19.97 9.70 5.48
CA GLY A 130 21.15 9.37 4.66
C GLY A 130 21.70 10.57 3.90
N ASP A 131 22.72 10.32 3.07
CA ASP A 131 23.30 11.32 2.16
C ASP A 131 22.40 11.52 0.93
N THR A 132 21.34 12.31 1.11
CA THR A 132 20.30 12.58 0.11
C THR A 132 20.07 14.07 -0.07
N GLU A 133 19.44 14.48 -1.18
CA GLU A 133 19.03 15.89 -1.34
C GLU A 133 17.91 16.25 -0.36
N VAL A 134 16.97 15.34 -0.10
CA VAL A 134 15.92 15.52 0.92
C VAL A 134 16.51 15.80 2.30
N ASN A 135 17.50 15.03 2.75
CA ASN A 135 18.16 15.27 4.04
C ASN A 135 18.76 16.69 4.11
N ARG A 136 19.56 17.05 3.10
CA ARG A 136 20.20 18.38 3.01
C ARG A 136 19.17 19.51 3.04
N VAL A 137 18.08 19.37 2.29
CA VAL A 137 17.00 20.36 2.24
C VAL A 137 16.30 20.53 3.60
N LEU A 138 16.05 19.43 4.32
CA LEU A 138 15.45 19.47 5.66
C LEU A 138 16.40 20.14 6.68
N GLU A 139 17.66 19.75 6.70
CA GLU A 139 18.66 20.25 7.65
C GLU A 139 19.05 21.72 7.39
N GLU A 140 19.07 22.17 6.13
CA GLU A 140 19.27 23.57 5.77
C GLU A 140 18.11 24.47 6.25
N ALA A 141 16.89 23.94 6.27
CA ALA A 141 15.71 24.68 6.75
C ALA A 141 15.71 24.82 8.27
N GLU A 142 15.90 23.71 8.99
CA GLU A 142 16.03 23.68 10.44
C GLU A 142 16.89 22.50 10.88
N ASN A 143 17.93 22.77 11.67
CA ASN A 143 18.82 21.74 12.18
C ASN A 143 18.07 20.71 13.04
N GLY A 144 18.16 19.43 12.69
CA GLY A 144 17.46 18.31 13.29
C GLY A 144 16.06 18.06 12.74
N LEU A 145 15.63 18.79 11.70
CA LEU A 145 14.31 18.60 11.10
C LEU A 145 14.19 17.24 10.43
N ALA A 146 15.25 16.69 9.84
CA ALA A 146 15.19 15.37 9.22
C ALA A 146 14.86 14.27 10.23
N GLU A 147 15.48 14.32 11.42
CA GLU A 147 15.19 13.39 12.52
C GLU A 147 13.78 13.58 13.07
N ARG A 148 13.30 14.83 13.22
CA ARG A 148 11.91 15.09 13.63
C ARG A 148 10.91 14.49 12.64
N VAL A 149 11.13 14.67 11.34
CA VAL A 149 10.26 14.08 10.31
C VAL A 149 10.34 12.54 10.34
N ALA A 150 11.54 11.97 10.39
CA ALA A 150 11.73 10.51 10.48
C ALA A 150 11.03 9.93 11.73
N SER A 151 11.08 10.62 12.86
CA SER A 151 10.43 10.18 14.10
C SER A 151 8.90 10.17 14.02
N VAL A 152 8.31 11.02 13.16
CA VAL A 152 6.86 10.94 12.87
C VAL A 152 6.55 9.66 12.10
N ILE A 153 7.37 9.31 11.10
CA ILE A 153 7.21 8.08 10.30
C ILE A 153 7.39 6.83 11.17
N ARG A 154 8.41 6.78 12.03
CA ARG A 154 8.63 5.69 13.00
C ARG A 154 7.59 5.66 14.14
N LYS A 155 6.70 6.65 14.22
CA LYS A 155 5.66 6.79 15.25
C LYS A 155 6.21 6.97 16.68
N ASP A 156 7.49 7.33 16.82
CA ASP A 156 8.19 7.60 18.09
C ASP A 156 8.22 9.10 18.45
N TYR A 157 7.69 9.98 17.58
CA TYR A 157 7.61 11.42 17.84
C TYR A 157 6.80 11.79 19.10
N GLU A 158 7.28 12.77 19.86
CA GLU A 158 6.71 13.16 21.15
C GLU A 158 5.26 13.66 21.05
N LYS A 159 4.93 14.39 19.98
CA LYS A 159 3.59 14.94 19.75
C LYS A 159 2.74 13.93 19.00
N LYS A 160 2.03 13.07 19.74
CA LYS A 160 1.14 12.05 19.15
C LYS A 160 0.07 12.60 18.21
N ILE A 161 -0.39 13.84 18.40
CA ILE A 161 -1.31 14.50 17.48
C ILE A 161 -0.72 14.65 16.07
N VAL A 162 0.59 14.89 15.94
CA VAL A 162 1.29 14.99 14.65
C VAL A 162 1.35 13.62 13.99
N VAL A 163 1.71 12.58 14.76
CA VAL A 163 1.71 11.19 14.28
C VAL A 163 0.31 10.80 13.78
N ASN A 164 -0.76 11.15 14.50
CA ASN A 164 -2.12 10.78 14.12
C ASN A 164 -2.61 11.40 12.81
N LEU A 165 -2.04 12.55 12.39
CA LEU A 165 -2.39 13.16 11.10
C LEU A 165 -1.87 12.35 9.91
N VAL A 166 -0.75 11.64 10.08
CA VAL A 166 -0.09 10.87 9.02
C VAL A 166 -0.37 9.37 9.16
N SER A 167 -0.43 8.85 10.39
CA SER A 167 -0.65 7.44 10.71
C SER A 167 -1.64 7.28 11.87
N SER A 168 -2.88 6.90 11.54
CA SER A 168 -3.95 6.50 12.46
C SER A 168 -5.07 5.77 11.67
N PRO A 169 -6.15 5.29 12.31
CA PRO A 169 -7.29 4.77 11.55
C PRO A 169 -8.01 5.83 10.69
N LEU A 170 -7.82 7.12 11.01
CA LEU A 170 -8.43 8.27 10.35
C LEU A 170 -7.35 9.34 10.07
N ASP A 171 -6.35 8.97 9.28
CA ASP A 171 -5.23 9.81 8.88
C ASP A 171 -5.39 10.35 7.44
N ALA A 172 -4.50 11.27 7.08
CA ALA A 172 -4.48 11.85 5.74
C ALA A 172 -4.08 10.85 4.66
N ASP A 173 -3.22 9.88 4.98
CA ASP A 173 -2.81 8.79 4.09
C ASP A 173 -4.04 8.01 3.58
N ARG A 174 -4.82 7.44 4.51
CA ARG A 174 -6.01 6.64 4.19
C ARG A 174 -7.10 7.42 3.50
N MET A 175 -7.31 8.66 3.91
CA MET A 175 -8.28 9.52 3.25
C MET A 175 -7.89 9.82 1.79
N ASP A 176 -6.60 10.01 1.49
CA ASP A 176 -6.17 10.22 0.10
C ASP A 176 -6.27 8.92 -0.70
N TYR A 177 -5.64 7.83 -0.26
CA TYR A 177 -5.59 6.63 -1.10
C TYR A 177 -6.98 6.07 -1.33
N LEU A 178 -7.90 6.09 -0.35
CA LEU A 178 -9.26 5.56 -0.59
C LEU A 178 -9.98 6.32 -1.69
N LEU A 179 -9.91 7.66 -1.68
CA LEU A 179 -10.50 8.48 -2.74
C LEU A 179 -9.78 8.30 -4.07
N ARG A 180 -8.45 8.31 -4.06
CA ARG A 180 -7.63 8.26 -5.26
C ARG A 180 -7.71 6.91 -5.93
N ASP A 181 -7.57 5.84 -5.17
CA ASP A 181 -7.69 4.47 -5.64
C ASP A 181 -9.08 4.23 -6.22
N ALA A 182 -10.14 4.71 -5.55
CA ALA A 182 -11.50 4.62 -6.08
C ALA A 182 -11.66 5.39 -7.41
N TYR A 183 -11.11 6.60 -7.48
CA TYR A 183 -11.16 7.43 -8.68
C TYR A 183 -10.47 6.76 -9.89
N PHE A 184 -9.25 6.26 -9.70
CA PHE A 184 -8.45 5.68 -10.79
C PHE A 184 -8.85 4.25 -11.15
N THR A 185 -9.36 3.47 -10.21
CA THR A 185 -9.94 2.13 -10.51
C THR A 185 -11.34 2.22 -11.12
N GLY A 186 -12.03 3.35 -10.96
CA GLY A 186 -13.38 3.57 -11.46
C GLY A 186 -14.48 2.91 -10.62
N VAL A 187 -14.16 2.46 -9.40
CA VAL A 187 -15.14 1.84 -8.50
C VAL A 187 -15.94 2.91 -7.74
N ASN A 188 -17.25 2.74 -7.67
CA ASN A 188 -18.15 3.72 -7.03
C ASN A 188 -18.31 3.53 -5.51
N TYR A 189 -17.75 2.46 -4.94
CA TYR A 189 -17.91 2.09 -3.53
C TYR A 189 -16.88 2.75 -2.60
N GLY A 190 -15.85 3.41 -3.14
CA GLY A 190 -14.80 4.07 -2.36
C GLY A 190 -14.98 5.59 -2.16
N THR A 191 -16.13 6.16 -2.53
CA THR A 191 -16.36 7.61 -2.42
C THR A 191 -16.69 8.02 -0.97
N ILE A 192 -15.90 8.94 -0.41
CA ILE A 192 -16.08 9.46 0.95
C ILE A 192 -16.24 10.99 0.94
N ASP A 193 -17.06 11.54 1.85
CA ASP A 193 -17.19 13.00 2.02
C ASP A 193 -16.06 13.53 2.92
N VAL A 194 -14.87 13.67 2.33
CA VAL A 194 -13.68 14.19 3.03
C VAL A 194 -13.95 15.59 3.59
N ASP A 195 -14.68 16.45 2.88
CA ASP A 195 -14.98 17.80 3.34
C ASP A 195 -15.77 17.79 4.66
N ARG A 196 -16.72 16.86 4.79
CA ARG A 196 -17.46 16.65 6.03
C ARG A 196 -16.56 16.10 7.14
N ILE A 197 -15.72 15.11 6.85
CA ILE A 197 -14.79 14.53 7.83
C ILE A 197 -13.87 15.61 8.38
N LEU A 198 -13.17 16.33 7.49
CA LEU A 198 -12.24 17.41 7.84
C LEU A 198 -12.89 18.48 8.71
N ARG A 199 -14.14 18.85 8.43
CA ARG A 199 -14.89 19.84 9.22
C ARG A 199 -15.19 19.35 10.64
N MET A 200 -15.25 18.04 10.87
CA MET A 200 -15.60 17.43 12.16
C MET A 200 -14.38 17.03 12.99
N LEU A 201 -13.18 16.96 12.41
CA LEU A 201 -11.93 16.70 13.14
C LEU A 201 -11.62 17.81 14.15
N ARG A 202 -11.13 17.44 15.33
CA ARG A 202 -10.73 18.36 16.39
C ARG A 202 -9.43 17.88 17.02
N PRO A 203 -8.50 18.79 17.35
CA PRO A 203 -7.42 18.47 18.27
C PRO A 203 -8.03 18.41 19.68
N HIS A 204 -7.73 17.35 20.43
CA HIS A 204 -8.18 17.22 21.81
C HIS A 204 -7.17 16.40 22.63
N ASN A 205 -6.65 16.97 23.72
CA ASN A 205 -5.72 16.30 24.64
C ASN A 205 -4.54 15.58 23.93
N GLY A 206 -3.94 16.25 22.94
CA GLY A 206 -2.79 15.72 22.19
C GLY A 206 -3.12 14.60 21.20
N ARG A 207 -4.39 14.46 20.79
CA ARG A 207 -4.85 13.53 19.74
C ARG A 207 -5.82 14.20 18.77
N VAL A 208 -6.04 13.56 17.63
CA VAL A 208 -7.12 13.92 16.70
C VAL A 208 -8.38 13.13 17.08
N VAL A 209 -9.50 13.84 17.28
CA VAL A 209 -10.82 13.26 17.58
C VAL A 209 -11.87 13.78 16.60
N VAL A 210 -13.01 13.11 16.52
CA VAL A 210 -14.12 13.51 15.65
C VAL A 210 -15.27 14.02 16.51
N LYS A 211 -15.86 15.17 16.17
CA LYS A 211 -17.09 15.61 16.84
C LYS A 211 -18.21 14.58 16.62
N GLU A 212 -18.97 14.22 17.65
CA GLU A 212 -20.07 13.22 17.58
C GLU A 212 -21.05 13.45 16.42
N SER A 213 -21.35 14.71 16.08
CA SER A 213 -22.20 15.06 14.92
C SER A 213 -21.61 14.69 13.54
N GLY A 214 -20.38 14.19 13.50
CA GLY A 214 -19.68 13.69 12.34
C GLY A 214 -19.66 12.16 12.24
N MET A 215 -20.24 11.43 13.20
CA MET A 215 -20.21 9.96 13.27
C MET A 215 -20.57 9.29 11.94
N HIS A 216 -21.68 9.68 11.31
CA HIS A 216 -22.13 9.08 10.05
C HIS A 216 -21.13 9.25 8.89
N ALA A 217 -20.38 10.36 8.84
CA ALA A 217 -19.33 10.53 7.83
C ALA A 217 -18.16 9.56 8.05
N ILE A 218 -17.91 9.16 9.30
CA ILE A 218 -16.92 8.15 9.63
C ILE A 218 -17.46 6.74 9.36
N GLU A 219 -18.75 6.49 9.60
CA GLU A 219 -19.41 5.22 9.21
C GLU A 219 -19.28 5.00 7.70
N ASP A 220 -19.57 6.02 6.90
CA ASP A 220 -19.41 5.98 5.44
C ASP A 220 -17.94 5.75 5.05
N TYR A 221 -16.99 6.42 5.70
CA TYR A 221 -15.55 6.20 5.48
C TYR A 221 -15.13 4.75 5.76
N LEU A 222 -15.56 4.18 6.87
CA LEU A 222 -15.22 2.80 7.24
C LEU A 222 -15.90 1.78 6.30
N MET A 223 -17.11 2.07 5.83
CA MET A 223 -17.80 1.25 4.84
C MET A 223 -17.09 1.31 3.48
N ALA A 224 -16.71 2.49 3.02
CA ALA A 224 -15.96 2.67 1.78
C ALA A 224 -14.62 1.94 1.84
N ARG A 225 -13.91 2.05 2.97
CA ARG A 225 -12.70 1.28 3.23
C ARG A 225 -12.96 -0.22 3.15
N TYR A 226 -13.97 -0.73 3.87
CA TYR A 226 -14.36 -2.14 3.82
C TYR A 226 -14.57 -2.63 2.38
N GLN A 227 -15.30 -1.86 1.57
CA GLN A 227 -15.59 -2.22 0.18
C GLN A 227 -14.33 -2.20 -0.69
N MET A 228 -13.46 -1.20 -0.54
CA MET A 228 -12.20 -1.11 -1.31
C MET A 228 -11.29 -2.32 -1.08
N TYR A 229 -11.18 -2.82 0.15
CA TYR A 229 -10.39 -4.01 0.44
C TYR A 229 -10.88 -5.23 -0.33
N TRP A 230 -12.18 -5.52 -0.29
CA TRP A 230 -12.72 -6.72 -0.95
C TRP A 230 -12.80 -6.60 -2.47
N GLN A 231 -13.12 -5.40 -2.98
CA GLN A 231 -13.35 -5.21 -4.41
C GLN A 231 -12.08 -4.90 -5.19
N VAL A 232 -11.07 -4.28 -4.55
CA VAL A 232 -9.84 -3.84 -5.24
C VAL A 232 -8.63 -4.57 -4.70
N TYR A 233 -8.29 -4.36 -3.41
CA TYR A 233 -7.01 -4.83 -2.86
C TYR A 233 -6.91 -6.35 -2.77
N PHE A 234 -8.04 -7.03 -2.50
CA PHE A 234 -8.16 -8.48 -2.44
C PHE A 234 -8.84 -9.08 -3.67
N HIS A 235 -8.94 -8.32 -4.76
CA HIS A 235 -9.44 -8.87 -6.00
C HIS A 235 -8.55 -10.05 -6.42
N PRO A 236 -9.11 -11.27 -6.64
CA PRO A 236 -8.29 -12.46 -6.88
C PRO A 236 -7.34 -12.35 -8.08
N VAL A 237 -7.72 -11.60 -9.12
CA VAL A 237 -6.84 -11.36 -10.28
C VAL A 237 -5.64 -10.48 -9.91
N THR A 238 -5.82 -9.48 -9.05
CA THR A 238 -4.72 -8.63 -8.53
C THR A 238 -3.79 -9.45 -7.64
N ARG A 239 -4.37 -10.29 -6.78
CA ARG A 239 -3.59 -11.22 -5.94
C ARG A 239 -2.78 -12.20 -6.80
N SER A 240 -3.38 -12.70 -7.87
CA SER A 240 -2.69 -13.55 -8.86
C SER A 240 -1.48 -12.86 -9.50
N SER A 241 -1.60 -11.58 -9.89
CA SER A 241 -0.45 -10.83 -10.41
C SER A 241 0.64 -10.58 -9.37
N ASP A 242 0.27 -10.31 -8.11
CA ASP A 242 1.25 -10.18 -7.02
C ASP A 242 1.98 -11.50 -6.76
N ILE A 243 1.28 -12.64 -6.83
CA ILE A 243 1.88 -13.98 -6.69
C ILE A 243 2.91 -14.22 -7.80
N VAL A 244 2.52 -14.01 -9.07
CA VAL A 244 3.46 -14.18 -10.20
C VAL A 244 4.67 -13.26 -10.05
N LEU A 245 4.46 -12.02 -9.60
CA LEU A 245 5.54 -11.07 -9.36
C LEU A 245 6.51 -11.55 -8.26
N LYS A 246 5.98 -12.04 -7.13
CA LYS A 246 6.78 -12.61 -6.04
C LYS A 246 7.59 -13.81 -6.52
N GLN A 247 6.98 -14.68 -7.34
CA GLN A 247 7.66 -15.82 -7.93
C GLN A 247 8.81 -15.42 -8.86
N ILE A 248 8.67 -14.35 -9.65
CA ILE A 248 9.77 -13.82 -10.47
C ILE A 248 10.95 -13.43 -9.57
N PHE A 249 10.72 -12.61 -8.55
CA PHE A 249 11.80 -12.16 -7.66
C PHE A 249 12.42 -13.31 -6.88
N ARG A 250 11.60 -14.24 -6.39
CA ARG A 250 12.07 -15.45 -5.70
C ARG A 250 12.96 -16.29 -6.62
N ARG A 251 12.51 -16.60 -7.84
CA ARG A 251 13.29 -17.42 -8.78
C ARG A 251 14.58 -16.74 -9.20
N ALA A 252 14.52 -15.43 -9.47
CA ALA A 252 15.70 -14.65 -9.83
C ALA A 252 16.74 -14.63 -8.68
N LYS A 253 16.28 -14.52 -7.42
CA LYS A 253 17.16 -14.59 -6.25
C LYS A 253 17.77 -15.99 -6.07
N GLU A 254 16.95 -17.05 -6.16
CA GLU A 254 17.43 -18.45 -6.10
C GLU A 254 18.54 -18.71 -7.13
N LEU A 255 18.31 -18.30 -8.38
CA LEU A 255 19.30 -18.42 -9.46
C LEU A 255 20.56 -17.59 -9.19
N PHE A 256 20.42 -16.38 -8.65
CA PHE A 256 21.56 -15.54 -8.28
C PHE A 256 22.42 -16.20 -7.20
N ASP A 257 21.79 -16.76 -6.16
CA ASP A 257 22.48 -17.46 -5.07
C ASP A 257 23.14 -18.76 -5.55
N GLU A 258 22.56 -19.42 -6.56
CA GLU A 258 23.13 -20.60 -7.24
C GLU A 258 24.29 -20.26 -8.20
N GLY A 259 24.56 -18.98 -8.44
CA GLY A 259 25.61 -18.52 -9.37
C GLY A 259 25.23 -18.67 -10.85
N PHE A 260 23.94 -18.59 -11.17
CA PHE A 260 23.42 -18.59 -12.53
C PHE A 260 24.00 -17.41 -13.35
N ASP A 261 24.43 -17.69 -14.58
CA ASP A 261 24.95 -16.69 -15.50
C ASP A 261 23.80 -16.03 -16.26
N PHE A 262 23.22 -14.98 -15.67
CA PHE A 262 22.15 -14.20 -16.30
C PHE A 262 22.64 -13.54 -17.59
N LYS A 263 21.90 -13.73 -18.68
CA LYS A 263 22.13 -12.97 -19.93
C LYS A 263 21.91 -11.48 -19.70
N PHE A 264 20.98 -11.12 -18.81
CA PHE A 264 20.72 -9.73 -18.45
C PHE A 264 20.34 -9.59 -16.98
N LEU A 265 21.23 -8.98 -16.19
CA LEU A 265 20.95 -8.59 -14.81
C LEU A 265 21.39 -7.13 -14.59
N PRO A 266 20.48 -6.16 -14.73
CA PRO A 266 20.83 -4.75 -14.65
C PRO A 266 21.12 -4.33 -13.21
N TYR A 267 22.09 -3.43 -13.04
CA TYR A 267 22.27 -2.69 -11.80
C TYR A 267 20.99 -1.88 -11.48
N PRO A 268 20.50 -1.83 -10.22
CA PRO A 268 21.11 -2.32 -8.97
C PRO A 268 20.57 -3.68 -8.48
N LEU A 269 19.89 -4.48 -9.33
CA LEU A 269 19.31 -5.76 -8.90
C LEU A 269 20.30 -6.74 -8.23
N PRO A 270 21.59 -6.84 -8.65
CA PRO A 270 22.57 -7.65 -7.93
C PRO A 270 22.75 -7.23 -6.46
N GLU A 271 22.77 -5.93 -6.16
CA GLU A 271 22.93 -5.44 -4.78
C GLU A 271 21.67 -5.67 -3.95
N LEU A 272 20.51 -5.58 -4.58
CA LEU A 272 19.24 -5.97 -3.97
C LEU A 272 19.25 -7.45 -3.58
N PHE A 273 19.71 -8.34 -4.47
CA PHE A 273 19.71 -9.78 -4.23
C PHE A 273 20.70 -10.20 -3.15
N LYS A 274 21.86 -9.52 -3.05
CA LYS A 274 22.83 -9.70 -1.96
C LYS A 274 22.29 -9.30 -0.58
N GLY A 275 21.28 -8.44 -0.53
CA GLY A 275 20.71 -7.93 0.73
C GLY A 275 21.50 -6.81 1.40
N ASP A 276 22.47 -6.18 0.71
CA ASP A 276 23.30 -5.07 1.24
C ASP A 276 23.19 -3.80 0.37
N ILE A 277 22.01 -3.59 -0.21
CA ILE A 277 21.76 -2.44 -1.08
C ILE A 277 21.87 -1.11 -0.31
N GLN A 278 22.66 -0.20 -0.86
CA GLN A 278 22.86 1.15 -0.31
C GLN A 278 21.74 2.10 -0.75
N VAL A 279 21.55 3.21 -0.03
CA VAL A 279 20.45 4.17 -0.31
C VAL A 279 20.52 4.71 -1.74
N GLY A 280 21.71 5.08 -2.21
CA GLY A 280 21.89 5.58 -3.58
C GLY A 280 21.44 4.58 -4.64
N ASP A 281 21.71 3.30 -4.42
CA ASP A 281 21.36 2.22 -5.35
C ASP A 281 19.89 1.87 -5.27
N TYR A 282 19.33 1.84 -4.06
CA TYR A 282 17.91 1.64 -3.83
C TYR A 282 17.06 2.70 -4.57
N LEU A 283 17.52 3.95 -4.59
CA LEU A 283 16.86 5.05 -5.29
C LEU A 283 16.90 4.91 -6.83
N LEU A 284 17.68 3.99 -7.40
CA LEU A 284 17.63 3.65 -8.82
C LEU A 284 16.50 2.66 -9.15
N LEU A 285 15.93 1.98 -8.16
CA LEU A 285 14.83 1.04 -8.37
C LEU A 285 13.52 1.78 -8.66
N ASP A 286 12.96 1.49 -9.83
CA ASP A 286 11.62 1.84 -10.25
C ASP A 286 11.02 0.75 -11.16
N GLU A 287 9.74 0.88 -11.49
CA GLU A 287 9.02 -0.19 -12.18
C GLU A 287 9.51 -0.38 -13.62
N ALA A 288 9.99 0.68 -14.27
CA ALA A 288 10.49 0.60 -15.65
C ALA A 288 11.79 -0.23 -15.71
N LEU A 289 12.68 -0.06 -14.74
CA LEU A 289 13.90 -0.88 -14.61
C LEU A 289 13.54 -2.35 -14.42
N VAL A 290 12.65 -2.63 -13.46
CA VAL A 290 12.24 -4.00 -13.13
C VAL A 290 11.51 -4.67 -14.31
N GLN A 291 10.59 -3.96 -14.98
CA GLN A 291 9.91 -4.50 -16.16
C GLN A 291 10.86 -4.73 -17.34
N THR A 292 11.91 -3.92 -17.47
CA THR A 292 12.97 -4.17 -18.47
C THR A 292 13.70 -5.47 -18.18
N ALA A 293 14.03 -5.72 -16.90
CA ALA A 293 14.62 -6.99 -16.48
C ALA A 293 13.68 -8.16 -16.80
N PHE A 294 12.40 -8.08 -16.42
CA PHE A 294 11.42 -9.13 -16.69
C PHE A 294 11.27 -9.42 -18.18
N MET A 295 11.25 -8.38 -19.03
CA MET A 295 11.21 -8.53 -20.48
C MET A 295 12.40 -9.32 -21.01
N GLN A 296 13.62 -9.05 -20.52
CA GLN A 296 14.81 -9.82 -20.91
C GLN A 296 14.77 -11.24 -20.35
N TRP A 297 14.28 -11.40 -19.12
CA TRP A 297 14.15 -12.70 -18.45
C TRP A 297 13.18 -13.66 -19.12
N THR A 298 12.24 -13.17 -19.95
CA THR A 298 11.44 -14.04 -20.83
C THR A 298 12.28 -14.85 -21.83
N ARG A 299 13.57 -14.55 -21.99
CA ARG A 299 14.52 -15.21 -22.92
C ARG A 299 15.74 -15.82 -22.21
N GLU A 300 15.72 -15.90 -20.89
CA GLU A 300 16.75 -16.59 -20.11
C GLU A 300 16.66 -18.11 -20.32
N ASP A 301 17.72 -18.82 -19.95
CA ASP A 301 17.79 -20.28 -20.14
C ASP A 301 17.06 -21.06 -19.04
N ASP A 302 16.67 -20.42 -17.94
CA ASP A 302 15.84 -21.04 -16.91
C ASP A 302 14.35 -21.00 -17.30
N ASP A 303 13.78 -22.18 -17.56
CA ASP A 303 12.40 -22.34 -18.01
C ASP A 303 11.37 -21.75 -17.03
N ILE A 304 11.63 -21.83 -15.71
CA ILE A 304 10.74 -21.32 -14.68
C ILE A 304 10.72 -19.80 -14.72
N LEU A 305 11.90 -19.16 -14.63
CA LEU A 305 12.04 -17.70 -14.67
C LEU A 305 11.46 -17.14 -15.97
N ALA A 306 11.75 -17.78 -17.10
CA ALA A 306 11.23 -17.37 -18.40
C ALA A 306 9.69 -17.46 -18.45
N ASP A 307 9.10 -18.54 -17.94
CA ASP A 307 7.64 -18.72 -17.89
C ASP A 307 6.98 -17.68 -16.97
N VAL A 308 7.44 -17.50 -15.74
CA VAL A 308 6.81 -16.54 -14.81
C VAL A 308 6.95 -15.09 -15.30
N CYS A 309 8.09 -14.72 -15.90
CA CYS A 309 8.26 -13.41 -16.53
C CYS A 309 7.34 -13.27 -17.76
N HIS A 310 7.24 -14.29 -18.60
CA HIS A 310 6.32 -14.27 -19.75
C HIS A 310 4.87 -14.11 -19.30
N ARG A 311 4.47 -14.79 -18.23
CA ARG A 311 3.13 -14.67 -17.64
C ARG A 311 2.82 -13.26 -17.18
N PHE A 312 3.74 -12.64 -16.45
CA PHE A 312 3.55 -11.25 -16.01
C PHE A 312 3.47 -10.29 -17.21
N MET A 313 4.43 -10.37 -18.12
CA MET A 313 4.52 -9.45 -19.27
C MET A 313 3.37 -9.60 -20.29
N GLN A 314 2.78 -10.80 -20.40
CA GLN A 314 1.67 -11.08 -21.31
C GLN A 314 0.32 -11.22 -20.58
N ARG A 315 0.25 -10.87 -19.30
CA ARG A 315 -0.94 -10.98 -18.45
C ARG A 315 -1.59 -12.38 -18.50
N LYS A 316 -0.77 -13.44 -18.49
CA LYS A 316 -1.21 -14.84 -18.33
C LYS A 316 -1.14 -15.25 -16.86
N LEU A 317 -1.95 -14.58 -16.05
CA LEU A 317 -2.00 -14.74 -14.60
C LEU A 317 -2.54 -16.11 -14.20
N TYR A 318 -2.25 -16.55 -12.98
CA TYR A 318 -2.78 -17.79 -12.43
C TYR A 318 -4.30 -17.68 -12.23
N LYS A 319 -4.98 -18.80 -12.49
CA LYS A 319 -6.38 -18.97 -12.09
C LYS A 319 -6.44 -19.45 -10.66
N TYR A 320 -7.62 -19.40 -10.06
CA TYR A 320 -7.81 -19.77 -8.68
C TYR A 320 -9.06 -20.62 -8.46
N VAL A 321 -9.02 -21.44 -7.42
CA VAL A 321 -10.19 -22.09 -6.83
C VAL A 321 -10.35 -21.65 -5.38
N GLU A 322 -11.60 -21.47 -4.97
CA GLU A 322 -11.96 -21.08 -3.60
C GLU A 322 -12.28 -22.32 -2.76
N THR A 323 -11.78 -22.34 -1.53
CA THR A 323 -12.14 -23.37 -0.54
C THR A 323 -12.29 -22.77 0.86
N ASP A 324 -13.28 -23.27 1.61
CA ASP A 324 -13.57 -22.76 2.97
C ASP A 324 -12.48 -23.20 3.97
N LEU A 325 -11.95 -24.41 3.81
CA LEU A 325 -10.85 -24.95 4.62
C LEU A 325 -10.03 -25.91 3.75
N ILE A 326 -8.71 -25.75 3.81
CA ILE A 326 -7.77 -26.71 3.24
C ILE A 326 -6.79 -27.15 4.33
N ASP A 327 -6.73 -28.45 4.57
CA ASP A 327 -5.80 -28.99 5.56
C ASP A 327 -4.41 -29.21 4.96
N LYS A 328 -3.40 -29.34 5.84
CA LYS A 328 -2.01 -29.56 5.42
C LYS A 328 -1.83 -30.86 4.63
N GLN A 329 -2.68 -31.86 4.86
CA GLN A 329 -2.58 -33.14 4.19
C GLN A 329 -3.04 -33.02 2.74
N THR A 330 -4.16 -32.34 2.47
CA THR A 330 -4.62 -32.01 1.12
C THR A 330 -3.57 -31.21 0.36
N ILE A 331 -2.99 -30.17 0.98
CA ILE A 331 -1.92 -29.36 0.34
C ILE A 331 -0.73 -30.24 -0.04
N SER A 332 -0.29 -31.12 0.87
CA SER A 332 0.83 -32.04 0.62
C SER A 332 0.51 -33.03 -0.50
N SER A 333 -0.73 -33.51 -0.59
CA SER A 333 -1.19 -34.38 -1.67
C SER A 333 -1.14 -33.66 -3.02
N ILE A 334 -1.69 -32.45 -3.11
CA ILE A 334 -1.66 -31.65 -4.35
C ILE A 334 -0.21 -31.43 -4.80
N ARG A 335 0.67 -30.99 -3.89
CA ARG A 335 2.09 -30.74 -4.20
C ARG A 335 2.81 -32.00 -4.67
N SER A 336 2.55 -33.15 -4.04
CA SER A 336 3.15 -34.43 -4.43
C SER A 336 2.66 -34.89 -5.81
N GLU A 337 1.39 -34.70 -6.11
CA GLU A 337 0.83 -35.05 -7.41
C GLU A 337 1.30 -34.11 -8.53
N PHE A 338 1.39 -32.81 -8.26
CA PHE A 338 1.94 -31.83 -9.19
C PHE A 338 3.36 -32.22 -9.59
N ALA A 339 4.22 -32.52 -8.60
CA ALA A 339 5.58 -33.01 -8.87
C ALA A 339 5.59 -34.29 -9.72
N ARG A 340 4.69 -35.24 -9.43
CA ARG A 340 4.60 -36.51 -10.17
C ARG A 340 4.23 -36.32 -11.65
N VAL A 341 3.39 -35.33 -11.96
CA VAL A 341 2.94 -35.06 -13.34
C VAL A 341 3.77 -34.01 -14.06
N GLY A 342 4.88 -33.56 -13.47
CA GLY A 342 5.83 -32.62 -14.08
C GLY A 342 5.51 -31.13 -13.88
N LEU A 343 4.60 -30.78 -12.97
CA LEU A 343 4.39 -29.41 -12.50
C LEU A 343 5.32 -29.11 -11.32
N HIS A 344 5.79 -27.88 -11.21
CA HIS A 344 6.65 -27.45 -10.12
C HIS A 344 5.83 -27.08 -8.87
N PRO A 345 5.95 -27.79 -7.74
CA PRO A 345 5.08 -27.57 -6.58
C PRO A 345 5.14 -26.16 -5.95
N ASP A 346 6.28 -25.47 -6.07
CA ASP A 346 6.47 -24.12 -5.52
C ASP A 346 6.17 -22.98 -6.48
N TYR A 347 6.05 -23.28 -7.77
CA TYR A 347 5.80 -22.26 -8.80
C TYR A 347 4.42 -22.45 -9.39
N ASP A 348 4.00 -23.68 -9.69
CA ASP A 348 2.69 -23.95 -10.28
C ASP A 348 1.54 -24.09 -9.25
N LEU A 349 1.80 -23.87 -7.95
CA LEU A 349 0.77 -23.82 -6.90
C LEU A 349 1.12 -22.82 -5.82
N GLU A 350 0.25 -21.82 -5.61
CA GLU A 350 0.34 -20.90 -4.49
C GLU A 350 -0.96 -20.91 -3.67
N ILE A 351 -0.86 -20.75 -2.36
CA ILE A 351 -2.03 -20.72 -1.47
C ILE A 351 -2.07 -19.36 -0.82
N ASP A 352 -3.11 -18.60 -1.14
CA ASP A 352 -3.34 -17.31 -0.54
C ASP A 352 -4.55 -17.38 0.41
N PHE A 353 -4.48 -16.56 1.45
CA PHE A 353 -5.59 -16.37 2.36
C PHE A 353 -5.73 -14.87 2.65
N PRO A 354 -6.60 -14.16 1.91
CA PRO A 354 -6.80 -12.75 2.14
C PRO A 354 -7.43 -12.53 3.51
N THR A 355 -6.65 -11.93 4.40
CA THR A 355 -7.13 -11.41 5.68
C THR A 355 -6.85 -9.94 5.76
N ASP A 356 -7.88 -9.16 6.02
CA ASP A 356 -7.71 -7.82 6.57
C ASP A 356 -8.70 -7.58 7.70
N LEU A 357 -8.33 -6.63 8.55
CA LEU A 357 -9.21 -6.00 9.51
C LEU A 357 -9.45 -4.56 9.03
N PRO A 358 -10.52 -4.31 8.26
CA PRO A 358 -10.83 -2.96 7.76
C PRO A 358 -11.00 -1.96 8.91
N TYR A 359 -11.33 -2.46 10.10
CA TYR A 359 -11.14 -1.76 11.37
C TYR A 359 -10.93 -2.77 12.51
N ASP A 360 -9.92 -2.53 13.35
CA ASP A 360 -9.69 -3.33 14.56
C ASP A 360 -10.77 -2.96 15.60
N VAL A 361 -11.68 -3.89 15.89
CA VAL A 361 -12.70 -3.70 16.93
C VAL A 361 -11.99 -3.55 18.27
N PHE A 362 -12.29 -2.48 19.01
CA PHE A 362 -11.84 -2.40 20.39
C PHE A 362 -12.47 -3.52 21.22
N ARG A 363 -11.63 -4.35 21.85
CA ARG A 363 -12.07 -5.33 22.84
C ARG A 363 -11.71 -4.82 24.24
N PRO A 364 -12.62 -4.87 25.23
CA PRO A 364 -12.30 -4.49 26.60
C PRO A 364 -11.08 -5.27 27.12
N GLY A 365 -9.96 -4.57 27.36
CA GLY A 365 -8.68 -5.16 27.80
C GLY A 365 -7.53 -5.10 26.79
N ASP A 366 -7.78 -4.60 25.57
CA ASP A 366 -6.73 -4.47 24.54
C ASP A 366 -5.76 -3.31 24.84
N PRO A 367 -4.43 -3.54 24.94
CA PRO A 367 -3.48 -2.50 25.33
C PRO A 367 -3.25 -1.41 24.25
N LYS A 368 -3.73 -1.58 23.02
CA LYS A 368 -3.45 -0.66 21.89
C LYS A 368 -4.48 0.48 21.76
N LYS A 369 -4.35 1.51 22.58
CA LYS A 369 -5.11 2.78 22.47
C LYS A 369 -4.85 3.59 21.18
N GLU A 370 -3.89 3.20 20.34
CA GLU A 370 -3.46 3.97 19.17
C GLU A 370 -4.26 3.66 17.89
N LYS A 371 -5.05 2.58 17.87
CA LYS A 371 -5.87 2.17 16.70
C LYS A 371 -7.35 2.55 16.80
N GLN A 372 -7.70 3.52 17.63
CA GLN A 372 -9.10 3.88 17.91
C GLN A 372 -9.50 5.16 17.19
N ILE A 373 -10.71 5.17 16.64
CA ILE A 373 -11.40 6.42 16.25
C ILE A 373 -12.23 6.89 17.44
N LEU A 374 -11.92 8.10 17.90
CA LEU A 374 -12.49 8.68 19.11
C LEU A 374 -13.50 9.77 18.74
N LEU A 375 -14.69 9.69 19.31
CA LEU A 375 -15.74 10.69 19.20
C LEU A 375 -15.76 11.61 20.43
N LEU A 376 -15.92 12.92 20.20
CA LEU A 376 -16.08 13.94 21.21
C LEU A 376 -17.56 14.36 21.29
N ASP A 377 -18.20 14.06 22.41
CA ASP A 377 -19.60 14.39 22.65
C ASP A 377 -19.80 15.86 23.07
N ARG A 378 -21.06 16.28 23.25
CA ARG A 378 -21.41 17.66 23.66
C ARG A 378 -20.96 18.01 25.08
N GLN A 379 -20.64 17.02 25.90
CA GLN A 379 -20.17 17.16 27.28
C GLN A 379 -18.63 17.05 27.37
N ASN A 380 -17.91 17.08 26.25
CA ASN A 380 -16.46 16.88 26.14
C ASN A 380 -15.98 15.53 26.66
N ARG A 381 -16.83 14.49 26.60
CA ARG A 381 -16.43 13.11 26.88
C ARG A 381 -16.00 12.44 25.59
N ILE A 382 -14.99 11.59 25.72
CA ILE A 382 -14.46 10.79 24.63
C ILE A 382 -15.15 9.42 24.67
N GLN A 383 -15.64 8.96 23.52
CA GLN A 383 -16.19 7.62 23.33
C GLN A 383 -15.54 6.99 22.09
N GLU A 384 -15.32 5.67 22.11
CA GLU A 384 -14.81 4.97 20.92
C GLU A 384 -15.98 4.69 19.95
N ILE A 385 -15.75 4.81 18.64
CA ILE A 385 -16.85 4.77 17.66
C ILE A 385 -17.62 3.43 17.64
N SER A 386 -16.97 2.29 17.84
CA SER A 386 -17.61 0.96 17.86
C SER A 386 -18.50 0.73 19.09
N GLU A 387 -18.29 1.50 20.17
CA GLU A 387 -19.17 1.49 21.34
C GLU A 387 -20.53 2.15 21.05
N VAL A 388 -20.58 3.07 20.09
CA VAL A 388 -21.77 3.91 19.82
C VAL A 388 -22.40 3.70 18.43
N SER A 389 -21.65 3.16 17.46
CA SER A 389 -22.15 2.85 16.12
C SER A 389 -22.35 1.34 15.92
N ASP A 390 -23.61 0.94 15.71
CA ASP A 390 -23.97 -0.45 15.40
C ASP A 390 -23.46 -0.88 14.01
N ILE A 391 -23.35 0.06 13.06
CA ILE A 391 -22.80 -0.20 11.72
C ILE A 391 -21.33 -0.56 11.84
N VAL A 392 -20.54 0.29 12.52
CA VAL A 392 -19.12 0.04 12.73
C VAL A 392 -18.94 -1.28 13.46
N ARG A 393 -19.73 -1.53 14.52
CA ARG A 393 -19.68 -2.80 15.24
C ARG A 393 -19.94 -4.02 14.35
N SER A 394 -20.84 -3.91 13.39
CA SER A 394 -21.24 -5.02 12.51
C SER A 394 -20.21 -5.33 11.43
N ILE A 395 -19.53 -4.31 10.90
CA ILE A 395 -18.42 -4.50 9.93
C ILE A 395 -17.09 -4.77 10.61
N SER A 396 -16.97 -4.42 11.89
CA SER A 396 -15.80 -4.68 12.72
C SER A 396 -15.82 -6.15 13.18
N GLY A 397 -14.89 -6.94 12.67
CA GLY A 397 -14.79 -8.37 12.93
C GLY A 397 -13.92 -9.05 11.87
N ILE A 398 -13.37 -10.24 12.17
CA ILE A 398 -12.62 -11.02 11.19
C ILE A 398 -13.64 -11.59 10.19
N HIS A 399 -13.90 -10.88 9.09
CA HIS A 399 -14.44 -11.54 7.91
C HIS A 399 -13.32 -12.43 7.37
N ARG A 400 -13.40 -13.73 7.66
CA ARG A 400 -12.45 -14.69 7.11
C ARG A 400 -12.78 -14.82 5.62
N GLY A 401 -11.84 -14.43 4.76
CA GLY A 401 -11.89 -14.79 3.35
C GLY A 401 -11.92 -16.31 3.19
N ARG A 402 -12.14 -16.77 1.96
CA ARG A 402 -11.87 -18.16 1.60
C ARG A 402 -10.38 -18.33 1.27
N TYR A 403 -9.89 -19.55 1.36
CA TYR A 403 -8.58 -19.88 0.80
C TYR A 403 -8.68 -19.86 -0.72
N HIS A 404 -7.66 -19.28 -1.36
CA HIS A 404 -7.51 -19.28 -2.80
C HIS A 404 -6.30 -20.12 -3.17
N LEU A 405 -6.51 -21.18 -3.96
CA LEU A 405 -5.42 -21.96 -4.54
C LEU A 405 -5.17 -21.45 -5.96
N TYR A 406 -4.04 -20.78 -6.16
CA TYR A 406 -3.64 -20.25 -7.46
C TYR A 406 -2.79 -21.25 -8.25
N TYR A 407 -3.08 -21.39 -9.54
CA TYR A 407 -2.40 -22.32 -10.44
C TYR A 407 -2.38 -21.83 -11.90
N PRO A 408 -1.38 -22.22 -12.70
CA PRO A 408 -1.35 -21.98 -14.14
C PRO A 408 -2.29 -22.93 -14.87
N GLN A 409 -3.47 -22.43 -15.24
CA GLN A 409 -4.52 -23.21 -15.91
C GLN A 409 -3.99 -23.95 -17.16
N ASP A 410 -3.21 -23.28 -17.99
CA ASP A 410 -2.68 -23.82 -19.25
C ASP A 410 -1.69 -24.98 -19.06
N LYS A 411 -1.02 -25.05 -17.90
CA LYS A 411 -0.18 -26.20 -17.54
C LYS A 411 -1.03 -27.31 -16.95
N LEU A 412 -1.93 -26.98 -16.01
CA LEU A 412 -2.76 -27.96 -15.32
C LEU A 412 -3.66 -28.74 -16.29
N GLU A 413 -4.30 -28.07 -17.25
CA GLU A 413 -5.18 -28.71 -18.24
C GLU A 413 -4.49 -29.82 -19.04
N LYS A 414 -3.19 -29.71 -19.28
CA LYS A 414 -2.41 -30.72 -20.03
C LYS A 414 -2.19 -32.00 -19.23
N VAL A 415 -2.27 -31.95 -17.91
CA VAL A 415 -1.89 -33.05 -17.02
C VAL A 415 -2.99 -33.44 -16.03
N ILE A 416 -4.13 -32.74 -15.99
CA ILE A 416 -5.20 -32.96 -15.01
C ILE A 416 -5.74 -34.40 -15.04
N HIS A 417 -5.84 -35.00 -16.23
CA HIS A 417 -6.26 -36.39 -16.44
C HIS A 417 -5.31 -37.44 -15.83
N GLN A 418 -4.12 -37.01 -15.39
CA GLN A 418 -3.13 -37.87 -14.74
C GLN A 418 -3.19 -37.76 -13.22
N LEU A 419 -3.92 -36.79 -12.66
CA LEU A 419 -4.11 -36.59 -11.22
C LEU A 419 -5.13 -37.61 -10.67
N SER A 420 -5.11 -37.85 -9.36
CA SER A 420 -6.19 -38.61 -8.70
C SER A 420 -7.54 -37.90 -8.84
N GLU A 421 -8.63 -38.65 -8.81
CA GLU A 421 -9.99 -38.08 -8.83
C GLU A 421 -10.20 -37.06 -7.70
N GLU A 422 -9.65 -37.32 -6.51
CA GLU A 422 -9.74 -36.43 -5.35
C GLU A 422 -9.09 -35.07 -5.62
N VAL A 423 -7.87 -35.06 -6.19
CA VAL A 423 -7.15 -33.82 -6.51
C VAL A 423 -7.73 -33.13 -7.74
N ALA A 424 -8.08 -33.89 -8.79
CA ALA A 424 -8.68 -33.34 -10.01
C ALA A 424 -10.01 -32.63 -9.71
N ALA A 425 -10.85 -33.19 -8.84
CA ALA A 425 -12.14 -32.62 -8.45
C ALA A 425 -12.04 -31.23 -7.82
N ILE A 426 -10.91 -30.91 -7.17
CA ILE A 426 -10.65 -29.58 -6.60
C ILE A 426 -10.60 -28.51 -7.72
N PHE A 427 -10.07 -28.87 -8.88
CA PHE A 427 -9.83 -27.94 -9.99
C PHE A 427 -10.90 -28.03 -11.11
N GLU A 428 -11.62 -29.15 -11.24
CA GLU A 428 -12.60 -29.39 -12.30
C GLU A 428 -13.85 -28.49 -12.24
N ASN A 429 -14.27 -28.05 -11.05
CA ASN A 429 -15.44 -27.17 -10.88
C ASN A 429 -15.33 -25.81 -11.58
N LYS A 430 -14.14 -25.44 -12.11
CA LYS A 430 -13.89 -24.21 -12.88
C LYS A 430 -13.46 -24.44 -14.33
N ILE A 431 -13.21 -25.67 -14.78
CA ILE A 431 -12.86 -25.95 -16.19
C ILE A 431 -14.12 -25.78 -17.09
N ASN A 432 -15.32 -25.80 -16.50
CA ASN A 432 -16.58 -25.41 -17.14
C ASN A 432 -17.29 -24.28 -16.34
N PRO A 433 -16.88 -23.00 -16.44
CA PRO A 433 -17.66 -21.93 -15.82
C PRO A 433 -18.96 -21.68 -16.62
N PRO A 434 -20.09 -21.36 -15.96
CA PRO A 434 -21.19 -20.68 -16.61
C PRO A 434 -20.66 -19.38 -17.23
N GLN A 435 -21.02 -19.12 -18.48
CA GLN A 435 -20.78 -17.88 -19.20
C GLN A 435 -21.25 -16.67 -18.37
N MET A 436 -20.35 -16.00 -17.65
CA MET A 436 -20.39 -14.58 -17.24
C MET A 436 -19.34 -14.33 -16.14
N GLU A 437 -18.06 -14.46 -16.46
CA GLU A 437 -17.06 -13.62 -15.81
C GLU A 437 -16.94 -12.38 -16.72
N PHE A 438 -17.43 -11.23 -16.27
CA PHE A 438 -17.12 -9.97 -16.93
C PHE A 438 -15.62 -9.75 -16.77
N GLU A 439 -14.86 -10.12 -17.80
CA GLU A 439 -13.50 -9.62 -17.98
C GLU A 439 -13.63 -8.12 -18.26
N ILE A 440 -13.39 -7.31 -17.22
CA ILE A 440 -13.19 -5.85 -17.33
C ILE A 440 -11.76 -5.59 -17.78
#